data_AF-A0A5K7YYZ3-F1
#
_entry.id   AF-A0A5K7YYZ3-F1
#
_cell.length_a   1.000
_cell.length_b   1.000
_cell.length_c   1.000
_cell.angle_alpha   90.00
_cell.angle_beta   90.00
_cell.angle_gamma   90.00
#
_symmetry.space_group_name_H-M   'P 1'
#
loop_
_entity.id
_entity.type
_entity.pdbx_description
1 polymer ?
#
loop_
_entity_poly.entity_id
_entity_poly.type
_entity_poly.pdbx_seq_one_letter_code
_entity_poly.pdbx_strand_id
1 'polypeptide(L)'
;MLVWLVFLGTAEAIRTNTHIRLEAIDRSKKVWLRKSSRLIISVLMVVIVTVCLYQGAYWLKVVKGSTPALGIDIRLKYAALPSSMLLACWYILRRFLKKA
;
A
#
# COMPACT_ATOMS: atom_id res chain seq x y z
N MET A 1 -6.04 11.91 12.20
CA MET A 1 -5.67 12.55 10.92
C MET A 1 -4.29 12.11 10.44
N LEU A 2 -3.27 12.03 11.31
CA LEU A 2 -1.97 11.44 10.98
C LEU A 2 -2.05 10.07 10.27
N VAL A 3 -2.96 9.21 10.69
CA VAL A 3 -3.25 7.90 10.06
C VAL A 3 -3.55 8.03 8.56
N TRP A 4 -4.35 9.00 8.16
CA TRP A 4 -4.67 9.26 6.75
C TRP A 4 -3.44 9.70 5.97
N LEU A 5 -2.63 10.60 6.54
CA LEU A 5 -1.40 11.07 5.90
C LEU A 5 -0.37 9.94 5.74
N VAL A 6 -0.25 9.05 6.73
CA VAL A 6 0.63 7.88 6.64
C VAL A 6 0.18 6.95 5.51
N PHE A 7 -1.10 6.60 5.44
CA PHE A 7 -1.59 5.66 4.42
C PHE A 7 -1.67 6.28 3.01
N LEU A 8 -2.00 7.56 2.89
CA LEU A 8 -1.88 8.27 1.61
C LEU A 8 -0.41 8.39 1.18
N GLY A 9 0.48 8.68 2.13
CA GLY A 9 1.92 8.72 1.89
C GLY A 9 2.49 7.38 1.42
N THR A 10 2.01 6.25 1.98
CA THR A 10 2.41 4.92 1.48
C THR A 10 1.87 4.64 0.08
N ALA A 11 0.62 4.99 -0.22
CA ALA A 11 0.09 4.87 -1.58
C ALA A 11 0.89 5.72 -2.60
N GLU A 12 1.34 6.90 -2.20
CA GLU A 12 2.18 7.77 -3.02
C GLU A 12 3.63 7.26 -3.17
N ALA A 13 4.18 6.63 -2.14
CA ALA A 13 5.46 5.92 -2.21
C ALA A 13 5.38 4.72 -3.19
N ILE A 14 4.23 4.02 -3.23
CA ILE A 14 3.91 2.97 -4.21
C ILE A 14 3.92 3.54 -5.63
N ARG A 15 3.28 4.70 -5.83
CA ARG A 15 3.27 5.40 -7.12
C ARG A 15 4.68 5.78 -7.59
N THR A 16 5.49 6.34 -6.70
CA THR A 16 6.82 6.88 -7.05
C THR A 16 7.92 5.82 -7.12
N ASN A 17 7.64 4.55 -6.79
CA ASN A 17 8.67 3.49 -6.68
C ASN A 17 9.82 3.89 -5.74
N THR A 18 9.53 4.70 -4.73
CA THR A 18 10.44 4.96 -3.62
C THR A 18 10.43 3.84 -2.59
N HIS A 19 9.61 2.79 -2.78
CA HIS A 19 9.83 1.49 -2.14
C HIS A 19 11.28 1.12 -2.33
N ILE A 20 12.00 1.00 -1.20
CA ILE A 20 13.41 0.65 -1.08
C ILE A 20 13.89 0.05 -2.40
N ARG A 21 14.30 0.94 -3.32
CA ARG A 21 14.95 0.47 -4.53
C ARG A 21 16.20 -0.12 -3.95
N LEU A 22 16.36 -1.42 -4.07
CA LEU A 22 17.65 -2.04 -3.86
C LEU A 22 18.52 -1.52 -5.01
N GLU A 23 18.93 -0.25 -4.93
CA GLU A 23 19.77 0.42 -5.91
C GLU A 23 21.05 -0.37 -6.10
N ALA A 24 21.51 -1.05 -5.04
CA ALA A 24 22.57 -2.05 -5.06
C ALA A 24 22.28 -3.24 -6.00
N ILE A 25 21.05 -3.78 -6.02
CA ILE A 25 20.66 -4.88 -6.90
C ILE A 25 20.35 -4.37 -8.31
N ASP A 26 19.79 -3.18 -8.45
CA ASP A 26 19.42 -2.61 -9.75
C ASP A 26 20.65 -2.14 -10.55
N ARG A 27 21.75 -1.78 -9.87
CA ARG A 27 23.08 -1.54 -10.48
C ARG A 27 23.85 -2.83 -10.82
N SER A 28 23.37 -4.01 -10.41
CA SER A 28 24.03 -5.26 -10.73
C SER A 28 23.81 -5.65 -12.20
N LYS A 29 24.89 -5.98 -12.92
CA LYS A 29 24.84 -6.44 -14.34
C LYS A 29 24.10 -7.77 -14.54
N LYS A 30 23.84 -8.54 -13.48
CA LYS A 30 23.22 -9.87 -13.57
C LYS A 30 21.71 -9.75 -13.83
N VAL A 31 21.30 -10.00 -15.08
CA VAL A 31 19.91 -9.94 -15.56
C VAL A 31 18.97 -10.83 -14.72
N TRP A 32 19.46 -11.98 -14.23
CA TRP A 32 18.68 -12.91 -13.41
C TRP A 32 18.30 -12.32 -12.04
N LEU A 33 19.23 -11.64 -11.35
CA LEU A 33 18.96 -10.96 -10.07
C LEU A 33 17.92 -9.85 -10.23
N ARG A 34 17.98 -9.09 -11.33
CA ARG A 34 16.99 -8.05 -11.66
C ARG A 34 15.60 -8.60 -11.99
N LYS A 35 15.50 -9.82 -12.53
CA LYS A 35 14.22 -10.44 -12.87
C LYS A 35 13.59 -11.06 -11.62
N SER A 36 14.37 -11.78 -10.83
CA SER A 36 13.93 -12.37 -9.56
C SER A 36 13.52 -11.32 -8.53
N SER A 37 14.31 -10.24 -8.36
CA SER A 37 13.96 -9.17 -7.42
C SER A 37 12.64 -8.49 -7.79
N ARG A 38 12.40 -8.24 -9.07
CA ARG A 38 11.12 -7.68 -9.55
C ARG A 38 9.94 -8.60 -9.27
N LEU A 39 10.12 -9.91 -9.45
CA LEU A 39 9.08 -10.90 -9.21
C LEU A 39 8.75 -10.97 -7.72
N ILE A 40 9.77 -11.04 -6.85
CA ILE A 40 9.62 -11.04 -5.39
C ILE A 40 8.93 -9.76 -4.90
N ILE A 41 9.37 -8.58 -5.35
CA ILE A 41 8.76 -7.30 -4.96
C ILE A 41 7.30 -7.23 -5.40
N SER A 42 6.99 -7.74 -6.60
CA SER A 42 5.61 -7.74 -7.12
C SER A 42 4.71 -8.66 -6.29
N VAL A 43 5.19 -9.86 -5.94
CA VAL A 43 4.45 -10.79 -5.07
C VAL A 43 4.25 -10.17 -3.68
N LEU A 44 5.30 -9.60 -3.09
CA LEU A 44 5.23 -8.97 -1.78
C LEU A 44 4.24 -7.80 -1.75
N MET A 45 4.22 -6.97 -2.80
CA MET A 45 3.23 -5.90 -2.97
C MET A 45 1.80 -6.43 -3.00
N VAL A 46 1.53 -7.48 -3.78
CA VAL A 46 0.19 -8.09 -3.86
C VAL A 46 -0.24 -8.63 -2.49
N VAL A 47 0.67 -9.31 -1.78
CA VAL A 47 0.40 -9.82 -0.43
C VAL A 47 0.09 -8.68 0.54
N ILE A 48 0.92 -7.63 0.57
CA ILE A 48 0.71 -6.47 1.45
C ILE A 48 -0.63 -5.80 1.17
N VAL A 49 -0.95 -5.53 -0.09
CA VAL A 49 -2.22 -4.89 -0.47
C VAL A 49 -3.41 -5.76 -0.04
N THR A 50 -3.34 -7.08 -0.26
CA THR A 50 -4.41 -8.01 0.10
C THR A 50 -4.63 -8.07 1.61
N VAL A 51 -3.55 -8.23 2.39
CA VAL A 51 -3.60 -8.26 3.85
C VAL A 51 -4.13 -6.95 4.40
N CYS A 52 -3.65 -5.80 3.91
CA CYS A 52 -4.12 -4.49 4.37
C CYS A 52 -5.59 -4.24 4.02
N LEU A 53 -6.07 -4.68 2.84
CA LEU A 53 -7.49 -4.57 2.49
C LEU A 53 -8.36 -5.44 3.39
N TYR A 54 -7.99 -6.71 3.60
CA TYR A 54 -8.73 -7.63 4.46
C TYR A 54 -8.79 -7.12 5.90
N GLN A 55 -7.63 -6.73 6.44
CA GLN A 55 -7.52 -6.20 7.78
C GLN A 55 -8.31 -4.88 7.90
N GLY A 56 -8.17 -3.96 6.94
CA GLY A 56 -8.91 -2.70 6.92
C GLY A 56 -10.43 -2.89 6.93
N ALA A 57 -10.94 -3.82 6.13
CA ALA A 57 -12.36 -4.17 6.11
C ALA A 57 -12.83 -4.80 7.44
N TYR A 58 -12.00 -5.64 8.06
CA TYR A 58 -12.27 -6.21 9.37
C TYR A 58 -12.36 -5.14 10.47
N TRP A 59 -11.39 -4.22 10.54
CA TRP A 59 -11.40 -3.13 11.53
C TRP A 59 -12.61 -2.21 11.38
N LEU A 60 -13.08 -1.97 10.15
CA LEU A 60 -14.30 -1.21 9.89
C LEU A 60 -15.57 -1.83 10.51
N LYS A 61 -15.63 -3.16 10.60
CA LYS A 61 -16.77 -3.89 11.18
C LYS A 61 -16.66 -4.03 12.70
N VAL A 62 -15.46 -4.30 13.18
CA VAL A 62 -15.20 -4.58 14.60
C VAL A 62 -15.20 -3.31 15.44
N VAL A 63 -14.63 -2.23 14.92
CA VAL A 63 -14.51 -1.01 15.71
C VAL A 63 -15.85 -0.28 15.74
N LYS A 64 -16.33 -0.06 16.96
CA LYS A 64 -17.54 0.68 17.27
C LYS A 64 -17.20 1.68 18.36
N GLY A 65 -17.67 2.91 18.21
CA GLY A 65 -17.48 3.97 19.18
C GLY A 65 -17.00 5.28 18.58
N SER A 66 -17.04 6.32 19.40
CA SER A 66 -16.63 7.67 19.05
C SER A 66 -15.29 8.01 19.66
N THR A 67 -14.57 8.89 18.99
CA THR A 67 -13.29 9.38 19.49
C THR A 67 -13.53 10.23 20.75
N PRO A 68 -12.80 9.98 21.85
CA PRO A 68 -13.11 10.61 23.13
C PRO A 68 -12.93 12.15 23.11
N ALA A 69 -12.08 12.67 22.22
CA ALA A 69 -11.80 14.10 22.13
C ALA A 69 -12.71 14.88 21.17
N LEU A 70 -13.26 14.26 20.12
CA LEU A 70 -14.03 14.96 19.08
C LEU A 70 -15.42 14.35 18.81
N GLY A 71 -15.77 13.24 19.44
CA GLY A 71 -17.05 12.56 19.20
C GLY A 71 -17.20 11.90 17.82
N ILE A 72 -16.21 12.06 16.92
CA ILE A 72 -16.23 11.51 15.56
C ILE A 72 -16.16 9.99 15.61
N ASP A 73 -16.94 9.33 14.76
CA ASP A 73 -16.93 7.88 14.59
C ASP A 73 -15.51 7.38 14.26
N ILE A 74 -15.00 6.44 15.07
CA ILE A 74 -13.66 5.88 14.91
C ILE A 74 -13.52 5.16 13.56
N ARG A 75 -14.61 4.67 12.97
CA ARG A 75 -14.60 4.04 11.64
C ARG A 75 -13.97 4.94 10.58
N LEU A 76 -14.14 6.25 10.70
CA LEU A 76 -13.60 7.23 9.76
C LEU A 76 -12.06 7.29 9.79
N LYS A 77 -11.44 6.94 10.91
CA LYS A 77 -9.98 6.79 11.00
C LYS A 77 -9.49 5.51 10.33
N TYR A 78 -10.22 4.40 10.51
CA TYR A 78 -9.86 3.10 9.93
C TYR A 78 -10.19 3.00 8.44
N ALA A 79 -11.13 3.81 7.93
CA ALA A 79 -11.44 3.92 6.51
C ALA A 79 -10.29 4.43 5.64
N ALA A 80 -9.29 5.11 6.25
CA ALA A 80 -8.04 5.48 5.58
C ALA A 80 -7.32 4.26 4.99
N LEU A 81 -7.37 3.12 5.69
CA LEU A 81 -6.60 1.93 5.36
C LEU A 81 -7.09 1.25 4.06
N PRO A 82 -8.38 0.90 3.90
CA PRO A 82 -8.87 0.33 2.65
C PRO A 82 -8.88 1.34 1.50
N SER A 83 -9.15 2.63 1.76
CA SER A 83 -9.17 3.66 0.71
C SER A 83 -7.78 3.89 0.09
N SER A 84 -6.74 4.01 0.92
CA SER A 84 -5.36 4.13 0.43
C SER A 84 -4.88 2.88 -0.29
N MET A 85 -5.28 1.68 0.15
CA MET A 85 -4.89 0.43 -0.53
C MET A 85 -5.60 0.23 -1.86
N LEU A 86 -6.85 0.69 -2.00
CA LEU A 86 -7.53 0.76 -3.30
C LEU A 86 -6.78 1.67 -4.28
N LEU A 87 -6.35 2.85 -3.81
CA LEU A 87 -5.50 3.78 -4.58
C LEU A 87 -4.16 3.14 -4.97
N ALA A 88 -3.50 2.45 -4.05
CA ALA A 88 -2.28 1.72 -4.33
C ALA A 88 -2.47 0.62 -5.39
N CYS A 89 -3.56 -0.15 -5.28
CA CYS A 89 -3.93 -1.18 -6.26
C CYS A 89 -4.13 -0.56 -7.65
N TRP A 90 -4.85 0.57 -7.72
CA TRP A 90 -5.04 1.33 -8.96
C TRP A 90 -3.70 1.77 -9.58
N TYR A 91 -2.76 2.28 -8.77
CA TYR A 91 -1.43 2.66 -9.26
C TYR A 91 -0.62 1.47 -9.79
N ILE A 92 -0.70 0.31 -9.13
CA ILE A 92 -0.05 -0.92 -9.57
C ILE A 92 -0.65 -1.37 -10.92
N LEU A 93 -1.97 -1.42 -11.04
CA LEU A 93 -2.67 -1.76 -12.30
C LEU A 93 -2.28 -0.82 -13.44
N ARG A 94 -2.34 0.49 -13.21
CA ARG A 94 -1.98 1.50 -14.22
C ARG A 94 -0.53 1.37 -14.67
N ARG A 95 0.35 0.90 -13.80
CA ARG A 95 1.77 0.62 -14.11
C ARG A 95 1.93 -0.59 -15.01
N PHE A 96 1.18 -1.67 -14.78
CA PHE A 96 1.20 -2.84 -15.65
C PHE A 96 0.69 -2.50 -17.06
N LEU A 97 -0.39 -1.73 -17.15
CA LEU A 97 -0.98 -1.26 -18.42
C LEU A 97 -0.06 -0.33 -19.22
N LYS A 98 0.74 0.54 -18.57
CA LYS A 98 1.71 1.41 -19.28
C LYS A 98 3.00 0.71 -19.71
N LYS A 99 3.25 -0.52 -19.26
CA LYS A 99 4.43 -1.33 -19.61
C LYS A 99 4.14 -2.42 -20.65
N ALA A 100 2.87 -2.69 -20.94
CA ALA A 100 2.41 -3.50 -22.07
C ALA A 100 2.29 -2.60 -23.30
#